data_AF-A0A7S0GCW6-F1
#
_entry.id   AF-A0A7S0GCW6-F1
#
_cell.length_a   1.000
_cell.length_b   1.000
_cell.length_c   1.000
_cell.angle_alpha   90.00
_cell.angle_beta   90.00
_cell.angle_gamma   90.00
#
_symmetry.space_group_name_H-M   'P 1'
#
loop_
_entity.id
_entity.type
_entity.pdbx_description
1 polymer ?
#
loop_
_entity_poly.entity_id
_entity_poly.type
_entity_poly.pdbx_seq_one_letter_code
_entity_poly.pdbx_strand_id
1 'polypeptide(L)'
;MPPHVDISNVDVLPNSLLSSSPIIESDAYENKYEHKRTDDAKLSQNLKVKLKSSDSKRVVYSKESPAIRWIGVLVWPGMLLVPILLSSPRSSIQYNVIFPPEWYEDENTSDRPSTLGLFLGILAVIVGQIGVLIYFFLHSHQILHNGIPIQVKGAPKYVWSDGLRTHLSQPEGFLVLGSYLSGTWMLRLMPSSFYSFSGEIDWVKLFCSLVLQDFVQYVMHRFEHCISVEFYRLSHKPHHLFTNPKLFDAFN
;
A
#
# COMPACT_ATOMS: atom_id res chain seq x y z
N MET A 1 -25.74 -44.24 13.73
CA MET A 1 -25.27 -45.10 12.63
C MET A 1 -25.60 -44.39 11.32
N PRO A 2 -24.62 -43.81 10.62
CA PRO A 2 -24.82 -43.20 9.31
C PRO A 2 -24.81 -44.28 8.21
N PRO A 3 -25.48 -44.04 7.07
CA PRO A 3 -25.58 -45.03 6.01
C PRO A 3 -24.27 -45.15 5.22
N HIS A 4 -23.96 -46.40 4.88
CA HIS A 4 -22.86 -46.80 4.02
C HIS A 4 -23.12 -46.29 2.59
N VAL A 5 -22.24 -45.44 2.07
CA VAL A 5 -22.26 -44.99 0.67
C VAL A 5 -21.36 -45.93 -0.12
N ASP A 6 -21.91 -46.55 -1.15
CA ASP A 6 -21.25 -47.51 -2.03
C ASP A 6 -20.52 -46.75 -3.16
N ILE A 7 -19.19 -46.84 -3.21
CA ILE A 7 -18.31 -46.11 -4.13
C ILE A 7 -17.76 -47.08 -5.18
N SER A 8 -18.64 -47.76 -5.91
CA SER A 8 -18.23 -48.78 -6.89
C SER A 8 -18.55 -48.43 -8.36
N ASN A 9 -18.79 -47.16 -8.69
CA ASN A 9 -18.91 -46.71 -10.08
C ASN A 9 -18.18 -45.38 -10.28
N VAL A 10 -16.89 -45.45 -10.55
CA VAL A 10 -16.14 -44.34 -11.15
C VAL A 10 -15.91 -44.73 -12.60
N ASP A 11 -16.73 -44.14 -13.48
CA ASP A 11 -16.57 -44.26 -14.92
C ASP A 11 -15.20 -43.72 -15.32
N VAL A 12 -14.40 -44.60 -15.92
CA VAL A 12 -13.10 -44.28 -16.52
C VAL A 12 -13.36 -43.44 -17.77
N LEU A 13 -13.13 -42.14 -17.65
CA LEU A 13 -13.12 -41.21 -18.79
C LEU A 13 -11.99 -41.58 -19.78
N PRO A 14 -12.25 -41.48 -21.10
CA PRO A 14 -11.26 -41.84 -22.11
C PRO A 14 -10.11 -40.82 -22.19
N ASN A 15 -8.89 -41.33 -22.00
CA ASN A 15 -7.62 -40.65 -22.28
C ASN A 15 -7.41 -40.48 -23.80
N SER A 16 -8.09 -39.54 -24.44
CA SER A 16 -7.82 -39.21 -25.85
C SER A 16 -8.01 -37.74 -26.19
N LEU A 17 -7.30 -36.85 -25.51
CA LEU A 17 -7.00 -35.50 -26.01
C LEU A 17 -5.57 -35.10 -25.60
N LEU A 18 -4.58 -35.82 -26.14
CA LEU A 18 -3.24 -35.29 -26.32
C LEU A 18 -3.31 -34.22 -27.41
N SER A 19 -3.65 -33.01 -26.97
CA SER A 19 -3.56 -31.78 -27.77
C SER A 19 -2.10 -31.53 -28.11
N SER A 20 -1.78 -31.65 -29.39
CA SER A 20 -0.53 -31.24 -29.99
C SER A 20 -0.26 -29.77 -29.67
N SER A 21 0.80 -29.52 -28.91
CA SER A 21 1.32 -28.18 -28.66
C SER A 21 1.73 -27.54 -29.99
N PRO A 22 1.26 -26.32 -30.33
CA PRO A 22 1.75 -25.61 -31.50
C PRO A 22 3.14 -25.04 -31.17
N ILE A 23 4.18 -25.72 -31.64
CA ILE A 23 5.56 -25.20 -31.68
C ILE A 23 5.66 -24.27 -32.90
N ILE A 24 4.89 -23.18 -32.97
CA ILE A 24 5.06 -22.14 -33.99
C ILE A 24 4.55 -20.79 -33.43
N GLU A 25 5.28 -20.16 -32.49
CA GLU A 25 5.04 -18.73 -32.18
C GLU A 25 6.20 -18.00 -31.47
N SER A 26 7.44 -18.55 -31.44
CA SER A 26 8.60 -17.81 -30.92
C SER A 26 9.10 -16.75 -31.91
N ASP A 27 9.09 -17.07 -33.20
CA ASP A 27 9.80 -16.27 -34.21
C ASP A 27 8.99 -15.03 -34.63
N ALA A 28 7.67 -15.06 -34.45
CA ALA A 28 6.78 -13.91 -34.66
C ALA A 28 6.85 -12.91 -33.50
N TYR A 29 7.12 -13.39 -32.29
CA TYR A 29 7.30 -12.53 -31.12
C TYR A 29 8.61 -11.76 -31.22
N GLU A 30 9.72 -12.43 -31.57
CA GLU A 30 11.06 -11.82 -31.63
C GLU A 30 11.18 -10.73 -32.72
N ASN A 31 10.60 -10.95 -33.90
CA ASN A 31 10.56 -9.96 -34.99
C ASN A 31 9.78 -8.67 -34.62
N LYS A 32 8.76 -8.79 -33.76
CA LYS A 32 7.97 -7.62 -33.29
C LYS A 32 8.75 -6.76 -32.30
N TYR A 33 9.69 -7.34 -31.55
CA TYR A 33 10.57 -6.60 -30.64
C TYR A 33 11.74 -5.93 -31.38
N GLU A 34 12.29 -6.55 -32.43
CA GLU A 34 13.37 -5.93 -33.22
C GLU A 34 12.90 -4.70 -34.00
N HIS A 35 11.71 -4.75 -34.63
CA HIS A 35 11.22 -3.60 -35.38
C HIS A 35 10.94 -2.38 -34.48
N LYS A 36 10.39 -2.65 -33.28
CA LYS A 36 10.20 -1.61 -32.26
C LYS A 36 11.53 -1.00 -31.78
N ARG A 37 12.59 -1.80 -31.69
CA ARG A 37 13.93 -1.36 -31.27
C ARG A 37 14.56 -0.39 -32.26
N THR A 38 14.36 -0.60 -33.56
CA THR A 38 14.87 0.30 -34.60
C THR A 38 14.12 1.63 -34.65
N ASP A 39 12.82 1.62 -34.39
CA ASP A 39 12.01 2.84 -34.34
C ASP A 39 12.30 3.66 -33.07
N ASP A 40 12.51 3.00 -31.94
CA ASP A 40 12.93 3.64 -30.68
C ASP A 40 14.32 4.29 -30.79
N ALA A 41 15.23 3.69 -31.58
CA ALA A 41 16.56 4.24 -31.84
C ALA A 41 16.49 5.52 -32.70
N LYS A 42 15.67 5.53 -33.76
CA LYS A 42 15.45 6.72 -34.61
C LYS A 42 14.72 7.83 -33.85
N LEU A 43 13.74 7.48 -33.00
CA LEU A 43 13.05 8.43 -32.14
C LEU A 43 13.99 9.06 -31.11
N SER A 44 14.88 8.26 -30.50
CA SER A 44 15.90 8.73 -29.55
C SER A 44 16.91 9.69 -30.20
N GLN A 45 17.28 9.46 -31.47
CA GLN A 45 18.17 10.35 -32.21
C GLN A 45 17.50 11.69 -32.53
N ASN A 46 16.24 11.66 -33.00
CA ASN A 46 15.48 12.89 -33.29
C ASN A 46 15.18 13.70 -32.02
N LEU A 47 14.91 13.05 -30.88
CA LEU A 47 14.78 13.70 -29.58
C LEU A 47 16.07 14.38 -29.12
N LYS A 48 17.23 13.74 -29.30
CA LYS A 48 18.54 14.34 -28.99
C LYS A 48 18.82 15.60 -29.81
N VAL A 49 18.44 15.62 -31.09
CA VAL A 49 18.63 16.79 -31.96
C VAL A 49 17.68 17.94 -31.55
N LYS A 50 16.42 17.62 -31.23
CA LYS A 50 15.43 18.62 -30.80
C LYS A 50 15.74 19.21 -29.41
N LEU A 51 16.30 18.41 -28.50
CA LEU A 51 16.79 18.87 -27.19
C LEU A 51 18.02 19.77 -27.29
N LYS A 52 18.81 19.66 -28.36
CA LYS A 52 20.00 20.49 -28.59
C LYS A 52 19.65 21.85 -29.22
N SER A 53 18.47 22.00 -29.84
CA SER A 53 18.03 23.23 -30.50
C SER A 53 16.99 24.05 -29.73
N SER A 54 16.35 23.47 -28.70
CA SER A 54 15.59 24.27 -27.73
C SER A 54 16.56 24.87 -26.73
N ASP A 55 17.01 26.06 -27.11
CA ASP A 55 17.52 27.12 -26.26
C ASP A 55 17.48 26.82 -24.76
N SER A 56 18.68 26.71 -24.19
CA SER A 56 18.98 26.43 -22.79
C SER A 56 18.41 27.54 -21.90
N LYS A 57 17.08 27.59 -21.76
CA LYS A 57 16.41 28.20 -20.61
C LYS A 57 16.87 27.40 -19.41
N ARG A 58 17.96 27.85 -18.80
CA ARG A 58 18.49 27.36 -17.55
C ARG A 58 17.31 27.37 -16.58
N VAL A 59 16.71 26.20 -16.36
CA VAL A 59 15.61 26.05 -15.39
C VAL A 59 16.23 26.50 -14.08
N VAL A 60 15.82 27.69 -13.62
CA VAL A 60 16.30 28.22 -12.35
C VAL A 60 15.59 27.38 -11.30
N TYR A 61 16.30 26.36 -10.81
CA TYR A 61 15.84 25.54 -9.71
C TYR A 61 15.67 26.48 -8.52
N SER A 62 14.41 26.76 -8.16
CA SER A 62 14.12 27.44 -6.90
C SER A 62 14.64 26.55 -5.78
N LYS A 63 15.58 27.08 -5.00
CA LYS A 63 16.14 26.38 -3.84
C LYS A 63 14.97 26.03 -2.91
N GLU A 64 14.65 24.74 -2.80
CA GLU A 64 13.59 24.26 -1.93
C GLU A 64 13.84 24.74 -0.50
N SER A 65 12.79 25.23 0.15
CA SER A 65 12.85 25.49 1.59
C SER A 65 12.98 24.13 2.30
N PRO A 66 13.99 23.92 3.17
CA PRO A 66 14.13 22.66 3.91
C PRO A 66 12.90 22.36 4.79
N ALA A 67 12.11 23.37 5.13
CA ALA A 67 10.88 23.25 5.94
C ALA A 67 9.86 22.28 5.32
N ILE A 68 9.77 22.19 3.99
CA ILE A 68 8.77 21.36 3.32
C ILE A 68 8.92 19.87 3.62
N ARG A 69 10.16 19.41 3.75
CA ARG A 69 10.49 18.00 4.02
C ARG A 69 9.99 17.59 5.40
N TRP A 70 9.92 18.55 6.32
CA TRP A 70 9.47 18.33 7.68
C TRP A 70 7.94 18.25 7.81
N ILE A 71 7.18 18.86 6.90
CA ILE A 71 5.70 18.82 6.97
C ILE A 71 5.18 17.38 6.86
N GLY A 72 5.73 16.59 5.93
CA GLY A 72 5.37 15.17 5.83
C GLY A 72 5.78 14.37 7.06
N VAL A 73 6.91 14.72 7.68
CA VAL A 73 7.38 14.09 8.93
C VAL A 73 6.43 14.35 10.09
N LEU A 74 5.75 15.50 10.13
CA LEU A 74 4.79 15.86 11.20
C LEU A 74 3.55 14.97 11.23
N VAL A 75 3.24 14.24 10.16
CA VAL A 75 2.13 13.28 10.14
C VAL A 75 2.34 12.21 11.21
N TRP A 76 3.58 11.75 11.41
CA TRP A 76 3.91 10.70 12.38
C TRP A 76 3.65 11.10 13.83
N PRO A 77 4.18 12.23 14.35
CA PRO A 77 3.75 12.76 15.65
C PRO A 77 2.24 12.97 15.74
N GLY A 78 1.57 13.40 14.66
CA GLY A 78 0.12 13.56 14.63
C GLY A 78 -0.64 12.26 14.88
N MET A 79 -0.23 11.16 14.22
CA MET A 79 -0.81 9.83 14.43
C MET A 79 -0.62 9.32 15.86
N LEU A 80 0.49 9.69 16.51
CA LEU A 80 0.79 9.30 17.90
C LEU A 80 0.14 10.22 18.94
N LEU A 81 -0.17 11.46 18.57
CA LEU A 81 -0.66 12.48 19.51
C LEU A 81 -1.94 12.04 20.20
N VAL A 82 -2.92 11.51 19.47
CA VAL A 82 -4.21 11.12 20.05
C VAL A 82 -4.05 9.95 21.04
N PRO A 83 -3.42 8.82 20.68
CA PRO A 83 -3.16 7.75 21.65
C PRO A 83 -2.37 8.21 22.88
N ILE A 84 -1.36 9.06 22.70
CA ILE A 84 -0.53 9.58 23.81
C ILE A 84 -1.36 10.48 24.73
N LEU A 85 -2.17 11.39 24.18
CA LEU A 85 -3.03 12.26 24.98
C LEU A 85 -4.08 11.46 25.74
N LEU A 86 -4.64 10.42 25.14
CA LEU A 86 -5.65 9.57 25.81
C LEU A 86 -5.04 8.67 26.89
N SER A 87 -3.79 8.23 26.71
CA SER A 87 -3.12 7.29 27.62
C SER A 87 -2.27 7.96 28.70
N SER A 88 -1.98 9.26 28.57
CA SER A 88 -1.14 9.99 29.52
C SER A 88 -1.87 10.25 30.85
N PRO A 89 -1.32 9.83 32.00
CA PRO A 89 -1.90 10.12 33.32
C PRO A 89 -1.99 11.61 33.66
N ARG A 90 -1.27 12.47 32.91
CA ARG A 90 -1.28 13.93 33.10
C ARG A 90 -2.24 14.66 32.18
N SER A 91 -2.84 13.96 31.23
CA SER A 91 -3.85 14.54 30.34
C SER A 91 -5.16 14.75 31.09
N SER A 92 -5.87 15.83 30.76
CA SER A 92 -7.26 16.04 31.22
C SER A 92 -8.26 15.18 30.45
N ILE A 93 -7.83 14.59 29.34
CA ILE A 93 -8.67 13.80 28.43
C ILE A 93 -8.14 12.35 28.45
N GLN A 94 -8.25 11.69 29.60
CA GLN A 94 -7.85 10.28 29.73
C GLN A 94 -8.91 9.36 29.14
N TYR A 95 -8.49 8.22 28.59
CA TYR A 95 -9.41 7.26 27.98
C TYR A 95 -10.47 6.76 28.97
N ASN A 96 -10.15 6.64 30.26
CA ASN A 96 -11.07 6.16 31.30
C ASN A 96 -12.22 7.14 31.61
N VAL A 97 -12.10 8.40 31.17
CA VAL A 97 -13.17 9.41 31.28
C VAL A 97 -14.13 9.34 30.08
N ILE A 98 -13.62 8.94 28.91
CA ILE A 98 -14.39 8.95 27.64
C ILE A 98 -15.02 7.58 27.36
N PHE A 99 -14.27 6.51 27.58
CA PHE A 99 -14.65 5.15 27.22
C PHE A 99 -15.08 4.36 28.44
N PRO A 100 -16.04 3.43 28.28
CA PRO A 100 -16.52 2.65 29.40
C PRO A 100 -15.48 1.57 29.80
N PRO A 101 -15.47 1.11 31.06
CA PRO A 101 -14.43 0.22 31.60
C PRO A 101 -14.22 -1.08 30.81
N GLU A 102 -15.28 -1.63 30.23
CA GLU A 102 -15.25 -2.89 29.46
C GLU A 102 -14.37 -2.78 28.20
N TRP A 103 -14.03 -1.56 27.78
CA TRP A 103 -13.15 -1.36 26.63
C TRP A 103 -11.66 -1.52 26.99
N TYR A 104 -11.26 -1.36 28.25
CA TYR A 104 -9.85 -1.34 28.66
C TYR A 104 -9.49 -2.21 29.88
N GLU A 105 -10.44 -2.65 30.70
CA GLU A 105 -10.15 -3.48 31.89
C GLU A 105 -9.99 -4.98 31.58
N ASP A 106 -10.37 -5.42 30.38
CA ASP A 106 -10.47 -6.83 29.96
C ASP A 106 -9.12 -7.56 29.72
N GLU A 107 -7.97 -6.90 29.86
CA GLU A 107 -6.67 -7.48 29.46
C GLU A 107 -6.17 -8.62 30.36
N ASN A 108 -6.51 -8.63 31.66
CA ASN A 108 -5.98 -9.62 32.61
C ASN A 108 -6.95 -10.78 32.91
N THR A 109 -8.21 -10.68 32.50
CA THR A 109 -9.26 -11.64 32.86
C THR A 109 -10.00 -12.22 31.66
N SER A 110 -9.89 -11.61 30.47
CA SER A 110 -10.60 -12.06 29.28
C SER A 110 -9.66 -12.67 28.23
N ASP A 111 -10.15 -13.70 27.54
CA ASP A 111 -9.46 -14.33 26.41
C ASP A 111 -9.40 -13.43 25.17
N ARG A 112 -10.01 -12.23 25.21
CA ARG A 112 -10.10 -11.29 24.09
C ARG A 112 -9.20 -10.07 24.28
N PRO A 113 -8.61 -9.50 23.22
CA PRO A 113 -7.87 -8.26 23.30
C PRO A 113 -8.80 -7.04 23.48
N SER A 114 -8.28 -5.96 24.03
CA SER A 114 -9.04 -4.73 24.34
C SER A 114 -9.65 -4.09 23.08
N THR A 115 -10.95 -3.76 23.14
CA THR A 115 -11.63 -3.00 22.07
C THR A 115 -11.07 -1.57 21.94
N LEU A 116 -10.66 -0.96 23.05
CA LEU A 116 -10.06 0.37 23.05
C LEU A 116 -8.80 0.41 22.18
N GLY A 117 -7.91 -0.58 22.32
CA GLY A 117 -6.66 -0.61 21.57
C GLY A 117 -6.89 -0.66 20.06
N LEU A 118 -7.85 -1.48 19.60
CA LEU A 118 -8.27 -1.52 18.20
C LEU A 118 -8.80 -0.16 17.72
N PHE A 119 -9.69 0.46 18.51
CA PHE A 119 -10.28 1.75 18.16
C PHE A 119 -9.22 2.85 18.06
N LEU A 120 -8.29 2.91 19.01
CA LEU A 120 -7.17 3.87 18.99
C LEU A 120 -6.26 3.65 17.78
N GLY A 121 -5.98 2.39 17.42
CA GLY A 121 -5.23 2.05 16.22
C GLY A 121 -5.90 2.53 14.94
N ILE A 122 -7.21 2.26 14.77
CA ILE A 122 -7.99 2.74 13.61
C ILE A 122 -8.03 4.28 13.56
N LEU A 123 -8.22 4.93 14.71
CA LEU A 123 -8.25 6.39 14.79
C LEU A 123 -6.89 7.00 14.39
N ALA A 124 -5.77 6.40 14.81
CA ALA A 124 -4.44 6.82 14.39
C ALA A 124 -4.27 6.71 12.86
N VAL A 125 -4.78 5.64 12.24
CA VAL A 125 -4.79 5.50 10.77
C VAL A 125 -5.61 6.60 10.11
N ILE A 126 -6.80 6.92 10.63
CA ILE A 126 -7.64 8.02 10.10
C ILE A 126 -6.90 9.36 10.16
N VAL A 127 -6.25 9.67 11.29
CA VAL A 127 -5.44 10.88 11.43
C VAL A 127 -4.30 10.91 10.42
N GLY A 128 -3.62 9.77 10.22
CA GLY A 128 -2.57 9.63 9.21
C GLY A 128 -3.09 9.89 7.79
N GLN A 129 -4.22 9.30 7.43
CA GLN A 129 -4.85 9.48 6.11
C GLN A 129 -5.23 10.95 5.88
N ILE A 130 -5.86 11.61 6.85
CA ILE A 130 -6.17 13.05 6.76
C ILE A 130 -4.88 13.87 6.58
N GLY A 131 -3.84 13.57 7.34
CA GLY A 131 -2.54 14.24 7.23
C GLY A 131 -1.91 14.08 5.85
N VAL A 132 -1.92 12.87 5.29
CA VAL A 132 -1.42 12.59 3.94
C VAL A 132 -2.25 13.31 2.88
N LEU A 133 -3.58 13.35 3.01
CA LEU A 133 -4.45 14.07 2.08
C LEU A 133 -4.19 15.57 2.09
N ILE A 134 -4.01 16.17 3.26
CA ILE A 134 -3.64 17.58 3.39
C ILE A 134 -2.27 17.83 2.77
N TYR A 135 -1.27 17.02 3.11
CA TYR A 135 0.07 17.13 2.54
C TYR A 135 0.03 17.04 1.01
N PHE A 136 -0.70 16.05 0.48
CA PHE A 136 -0.86 15.86 -0.95
C PHE A 136 -1.60 17.03 -1.62
N PHE A 137 -2.66 17.56 -1.00
CA PHE A 137 -3.36 18.73 -1.51
C PHE A 137 -2.43 19.94 -1.64
N LEU A 138 -1.64 20.23 -0.60
CA LEU A 138 -0.70 21.34 -0.59
C LEU A 138 0.42 21.14 -1.62
N HIS A 139 0.87 19.88 -1.79
CA HIS A 139 1.84 19.50 -2.80
C HIS A 139 1.28 19.62 -4.23
N SER A 140 0.07 19.12 -4.48
CA SER A 140 -0.55 19.10 -5.82
C SER A 140 -0.85 20.50 -6.35
N HIS A 141 -1.16 21.45 -5.46
CA HIS A 141 -1.39 22.86 -5.79
C HIS A 141 -0.11 23.69 -5.81
N GLN A 142 1.06 23.06 -5.67
CA GLN A 142 2.37 23.73 -5.65
C GLN A 142 2.47 24.82 -4.56
N ILE A 143 1.63 24.75 -3.52
CA ILE A 143 1.62 25.70 -2.40
C ILE A 143 2.92 25.56 -1.61
N LEU A 144 3.41 24.33 -1.46
CA LEU A 144 4.62 24.07 -0.70
C LEU A 144 5.90 24.31 -1.51
N HIS A 145 5.90 23.94 -2.80
CA HIS A 145 7.00 24.20 -3.73
C HIS A 145 6.56 23.97 -5.18
N ASN A 146 7.31 24.53 -6.12
CA ASN A 146 7.22 24.20 -7.54
C ASN A 146 7.91 22.85 -7.78
N GLY A 147 7.17 21.76 -7.59
CA GLY A 147 7.67 20.40 -7.78
C GLY A 147 8.13 20.14 -9.21
N ILE A 148 9.25 19.43 -9.33
CA ILE A 148 9.77 18.97 -10.63
C ILE A 148 9.26 17.56 -10.86
N PRO A 149 8.59 17.27 -11.98
CA PRO A 149 8.15 15.92 -12.25
C PRO A 149 9.37 15.00 -12.41
N ILE A 150 9.39 13.92 -11.63
CA ILE A 150 10.41 12.87 -11.76
C ILE A 150 10.22 12.11 -13.08
N GLN A 151 8.98 12.01 -13.54
CA GLN A 151 8.65 11.31 -14.77
C GLN A 151 8.87 12.16 -16.02
N VAL A 152 9.46 11.56 -17.06
CA VAL A 152 9.70 12.21 -18.36
C VAL A 152 8.42 12.74 -19.01
N LYS A 153 7.28 12.06 -18.80
CA LYS A 153 5.97 12.46 -19.32
C LYS A 153 5.35 13.64 -18.57
N GLY A 154 5.96 14.10 -17.48
CA GLY A 154 5.41 15.09 -16.58
C GLY A 154 4.42 14.50 -15.57
N ALA A 155 4.03 15.32 -14.60
CA ALA A 155 2.98 14.96 -13.64
C ALA A 155 1.62 14.86 -14.37
N PRO A 156 0.80 13.82 -14.09
CA PRO A 156 -0.56 13.74 -14.62
C PRO A 156 -1.36 15.00 -14.27
N LYS A 157 -2.18 15.49 -15.21
CA LYS A 157 -3.19 16.49 -14.86
C LYS A 157 -4.20 15.86 -13.91
N TYR A 158 -4.48 16.57 -12.83
CA TYR A 158 -5.21 16.03 -11.70
C TYR A 158 -6.32 17.01 -11.27
N VAL A 159 -7.56 16.55 -11.31
CA VAL A 159 -8.70 17.26 -10.72
C VAL A 159 -8.89 16.73 -9.31
N TRP A 160 -8.63 17.57 -8.32
CA TRP A 160 -8.47 17.08 -6.95
C TRP A 160 -9.73 16.47 -6.35
N SER A 161 -10.88 17.10 -6.58
CA SER A 161 -12.17 16.61 -6.12
C SER A 161 -12.51 15.24 -6.68
N ASP A 162 -12.23 15.03 -7.97
CA ASP A 162 -12.63 13.81 -8.66
C ASP A 162 -11.84 12.62 -8.14
N GLY A 163 -10.52 12.74 -8.03
CA GLY A 163 -9.72 11.62 -7.50
C GLY A 163 -9.91 11.40 -6.00
N LEU A 164 -10.17 12.45 -5.20
CA LEU A 164 -10.54 12.23 -3.79
C LEU A 164 -11.87 11.46 -3.71
N ARG A 165 -12.88 11.86 -4.49
CA ARG A 165 -14.18 11.19 -4.52
C ARG A 165 -14.03 9.75 -4.96
N THR A 166 -13.29 9.49 -6.04
CA THR A 166 -13.02 8.12 -6.52
C THR A 166 -12.36 7.29 -5.43
N HIS A 167 -11.30 7.80 -4.80
CA HIS A 167 -10.58 7.10 -3.75
C HIS A 167 -11.45 6.75 -2.54
N LEU A 168 -12.25 7.70 -2.06
CA LEU A 168 -13.18 7.46 -0.95
C LEU A 168 -14.36 6.55 -1.34
N SER A 169 -14.60 6.36 -2.65
CA SER A 169 -15.65 5.47 -3.16
C SER A 169 -15.18 4.04 -3.41
N GLN A 170 -13.94 3.70 -3.06
CA GLN A 170 -13.36 2.35 -3.17
C GLN A 170 -13.42 1.63 -1.81
N PRO A 171 -14.54 0.97 -1.46
CA PRO A 171 -14.70 0.28 -0.18
C PRO A 171 -13.69 -0.85 0.03
N GLU A 172 -13.15 -1.41 -1.05
CA GLU A 172 -12.23 -2.56 -1.03
C GLU A 172 -10.99 -2.26 -0.20
N GLY A 173 -10.39 -1.07 -0.36
CA GLY A 173 -9.22 -0.67 0.42
C GLY A 173 -9.52 -0.58 1.92
N PHE A 174 -10.67 -0.02 2.28
CA PHE A 174 -11.11 0.08 3.67
C PHE A 174 -11.43 -1.29 4.28
N LEU A 175 -12.06 -2.17 3.51
CA LEU A 175 -12.37 -3.52 3.97
C LEU A 175 -11.11 -4.35 4.15
N VAL A 176 -10.17 -4.31 3.21
CA VAL A 176 -8.89 -5.04 3.29
C VAL A 176 -8.08 -4.54 4.49
N LEU A 177 -7.86 -3.23 4.60
CA LEU A 177 -7.05 -2.67 5.69
C LEU A 177 -7.74 -2.82 7.05
N GLY A 178 -9.05 -2.55 7.11
CA GLY A 178 -9.84 -2.64 8.32
C GLY A 178 -9.95 -4.07 8.83
N SER A 179 -10.19 -5.04 7.95
CA SER A 179 -10.24 -6.47 8.31
C SER A 179 -8.87 -7.00 8.71
N TYR A 180 -7.80 -6.58 8.04
CA TYR A 180 -6.43 -6.92 8.43
C TYR A 180 -6.11 -6.41 9.83
N LEU A 181 -6.32 -5.12 10.12
CA LEU A 181 -6.07 -4.53 11.42
C LEU A 181 -6.94 -5.14 12.52
N SER A 182 -8.24 -5.32 12.25
CA SER A 182 -9.17 -5.92 13.21
C SER A 182 -8.83 -7.39 13.46
N GLY A 183 -8.53 -8.17 12.43
CA GLY A 183 -8.20 -9.59 12.55
C GLY A 183 -6.88 -9.80 13.29
N THR A 184 -5.82 -9.08 12.91
CA THR A 184 -4.51 -9.17 13.59
C THR A 184 -4.60 -8.75 15.06
N TRP A 185 -5.41 -7.73 15.37
CA TRP A 185 -5.68 -7.33 16.74
C TRP A 185 -6.48 -8.41 17.47
N MET A 186 -7.69 -8.72 17.00
CA MET A 186 -8.66 -9.60 17.68
C MET A 186 -8.16 -11.03 17.88
N LEU A 187 -7.31 -11.52 16.97
CA LEU A 187 -6.71 -12.86 17.05
C LEU A 187 -5.38 -12.92 17.81
N ARG A 188 -4.96 -11.81 18.45
CA ARG A 188 -3.71 -11.74 19.24
C ARG A 188 -2.44 -12.13 18.45
N LEU A 189 -2.37 -11.77 17.17
CA LEU A 189 -1.25 -12.15 16.30
C LEU A 189 0.03 -11.32 16.53
N MET A 190 -0.05 -10.23 17.28
CA MET A 190 1.10 -9.37 17.61
C MET A 190 1.78 -9.83 18.92
N PRO A 191 3.00 -9.35 19.23
CA PRO A 191 3.62 -9.62 20.53
C PRO A 191 2.75 -9.13 21.69
N SER A 192 2.76 -9.84 22.82
CA SER A 192 1.91 -9.53 23.99
C SER A 192 2.04 -8.09 24.50
N SER A 193 3.20 -7.46 24.34
CA SER A 193 3.44 -6.06 24.71
C SER A 193 2.58 -5.05 23.94
N PHE A 194 2.01 -5.42 22.79
CA PHE A 194 1.13 -4.56 21.99
C PHE A 194 -0.32 -4.56 22.50
N TYR A 195 -0.66 -5.53 23.35
CA TYR A 195 -1.97 -5.68 24.00
C TYR A 195 -1.88 -5.35 25.49
N SER A 196 -0.99 -4.43 25.87
CA SER A 196 -0.95 -3.94 27.24
C SER A 196 -0.96 -2.41 27.24
N PHE A 197 -1.85 -1.83 28.02
CA PHE A 197 -1.81 -0.39 28.34
C PHE A 197 -0.79 -0.04 29.43
N SER A 198 -0.12 -1.05 30.01
CA SER A 198 0.86 -0.87 31.07
C SER A 198 2.29 -1.09 30.56
N GLY A 199 3.21 -0.28 31.06
CA GLY A 199 4.64 -0.37 30.72
C GLY A 199 5.09 0.64 29.67
N GLU A 200 6.36 0.53 29.29
CA GLU A 200 6.99 1.37 28.27
C GLU A 200 6.99 0.68 26.90
N ILE A 201 7.20 1.47 25.84
CA ILE A 201 7.37 0.92 24.49
C ILE A 201 8.68 0.12 24.45
N ASP A 202 8.58 -1.18 24.21
CA ASP A 202 9.73 -2.03 23.92
C ASP A 202 10.22 -1.75 22.50
N TRP A 203 11.08 -0.74 22.37
CA TRP A 203 11.59 -0.24 21.08
C TRP A 203 12.32 -1.30 20.27
N VAL A 204 12.97 -2.28 20.94
CA VAL A 204 13.67 -3.37 20.25
C VAL A 204 12.67 -4.30 19.61
N LYS A 205 11.64 -4.73 20.34
CA LYS A 205 10.56 -5.55 19.74
C LYS A 205 9.83 -4.81 18.64
N LEU A 206 9.52 -3.53 18.83
CA LEU A 206 8.89 -2.71 17.81
C LEU A 206 9.74 -2.66 16.53
N PHE A 207 11.03 -2.37 16.65
CA PHE A 207 11.96 -2.36 15.52
C PHE A 207 12.05 -3.73 14.84
N CYS A 208 12.20 -4.81 15.59
CA CYS A 208 12.22 -6.16 15.05
C CYS A 208 10.91 -6.52 14.32
N SER A 209 9.75 -6.09 14.84
CA SER A 209 8.46 -6.27 14.17
C SER A 209 8.40 -5.53 12.83
N LEU A 210 8.92 -4.30 12.76
CA LEU A 210 9.00 -3.54 11.51
C LEU A 210 9.90 -4.23 10.49
N VAL A 211 11.10 -4.66 10.91
CA VAL A 211 12.04 -5.40 10.05
C VAL A 211 11.43 -6.72 9.57
N LEU A 212 10.73 -7.45 10.44
CA LEU A 212 10.07 -8.70 10.09
C LEU A 212 8.94 -8.46 9.08
N GLN A 213 8.13 -7.42 9.27
CA GLN A 213 7.06 -7.05 8.36
C GLN A 213 7.63 -6.73 6.95
N ASP A 214 8.68 -5.92 6.89
CA ASP A 214 9.36 -5.59 5.63
C ASP A 214 9.95 -6.84 4.97
N PHE A 215 10.55 -7.73 5.74
CA PHE A 215 11.09 -8.99 5.25
C PHE A 215 9.99 -9.89 4.66
N VAL A 216 8.85 -10.04 5.36
CA VAL A 216 7.71 -10.82 4.87
C VAL A 216 7.15 -10.21 3.58
N GLN A 217 6.98 -8.88 3.53
CA GLN A 217 6.53 -8.19 2.32
C GLN A 217 7.49 -8.42 1.15
N TYR A 218 8.80 -8.33 1.39
CA TYR A 218 9.82 -8.61 0.39
C TYR A 218 9.71 -10.06 -0.14
N VAL A 219 9.60 -11.03 0.76
CA VAL A 219 9.50 -12.45 0.40
C VAL A 219 8.22 -12.73 -0.39
N MET A 220 7.07 -12.20 0.05
CA MET A 220 5.80 -12.32 -0.66
C MET A 220 5.88 -11.74 -2.07
N HIS A 221 6.42 -10.53 -2.21
CA HIS A 221 6.61 -9.89 -3.51
C HIS A 221 7.57 -10.71 -4.38
N ARG A 222 8.66 -11.23 -3.82
CA ARG A 222 9.60 -12.07 -4.56
C ARG A 222 8.94 -13.37 -5.03
N PHE A 223 8.16 -14.03 -4.19
CA PHE A 223 7.43 -15.24 -4.55
C PHE A 223 6.39 -14.99 -5.64
N GLU A 224 5.70 -13.85 -5.58
CA GLU A 224 4.76 -13.45 -6.63
C GLU A 224 5.41 -13.38 -8.01
N HIS A 225 6.70 -12.99 -8.07
CA HIS A 225 7.48 -13.01 -9.30
C HIS A 225 8.03 -14.40 -9.70
N CYS A 226 8.17 -15.34 -8.76
CA CYS A 226 8.92 -16.58 -8.98
C CYS A 226 8.06 -17.85 -9.06
N ILE A 227 6.88 -17.89 -8.44
CA ILE A 227 6.10 -19.13 -8.29
C ILE A 227 5.44 -19.57 -9.60
N SER A 228 4.73 -18.68 -10.29
CA SER A 228 4.16 -18.98 -11.60
C SER A 228 3.91 -17.72 -12.41
N VAL A 229 4.01 -17.86 -13.73
CA VAL A 229 3.75 -16.77 -14.67
C VAL A 229 2.27 -16.37 -14.64
N GLU A 230 1.38 -17.33 -14.44
CA GLU A 230 -0.05 -17.13 -14.30
C GLU A 230 -0.38 -16.33 -13.05
N PHE A 231 0.19 -16.69 -11.88
CA PHE A 231 -0.01 -15.96 -10.65
C PHE A 231 0.51 -14.52 -10.80
N TYR A 232 1.74 -14.34 -11.28
CA TYR A 232 2.30 -13.03 -11.60
C TYR A 232 1.40 -12.18 -12.52
N ARG A 233 0.83 -12.79 -13.56
CA ARG A 233 -0.06 -12.09 -14.51
C ARG A 233 -1.39 -11.67 -13.89
N LEU A 234 -1.92 -12.45 -12.95
CA LEU A 234 -3.20 -12.21 -12.32
C LEU A 234 -3.08 -11.25 -11.12
N SER A 235 -2.09 -11.46 -10.26
CA SER A 235 -1.95 -10.70 -9.02
C SER A 235 -1.05 -9.47 -9.21
N HIS A 236 0.11 -9.60 -9.86
CA HIS A 236 1.11 -8.53 -9.85
C HIS A 236 1.01 -7.58 -11.04
N LYS A 237 0.83 -8.13 -12.24
CA LYS A 237 0.87 -7.37 -13.51
C LYS A 237 -0.18 -6.26 -13.59
N PRO A 238 -1.43 -6.40 -13.08
CA PRO A 238 -2.40 -5.31 -13.10
C PRO A 238 -1.90 -4.05 -12.38
N HIS A 239 -1.12 -4.21 -11.31
CA HIS A 239 -0.56 -3.07 -10.57
C HIS A 239 0.54 -2.32 -11.35
N HIS A 240 1.15 -2.95 -12.37
CA HIS A 240 2.08 -2.30 -13.29
C HIS A 240 1.39 -1.60 -14.47
N LEU A 241 0.06 -1.63 -14.55
CA LEU A 241 -0.69 -0.89 -15.57
C LEU A 241 -0.42 0.61 -15.47
N PHE A 242 -0.36 1.12 -14.25
CA PHE A 242 -0.12 2.53 -13.96
C PHE A 242 1.37 2.83 -13.99
N THR A 243 1.90 3.12 -15.17
CA THR A 243 3.29 3.62 -15.34
C THR A 243 3.48 5.06 -14.85
N ASN A 244 2.39 5.78 -14.59
CA ASN A 244 2.35 7.12 -13.99
C ASN A 244 1.18 7.21 -13.00
N PRO A 245 1.24 6.46 -11.88
CA PRO A 245 0.13 6.36 -10.96
C PRO A 245 -0.09 7.70 -10.26
N LYS A 246 -1.36 8.06 -10.08
CA LYS A 246 -1.79 9.13 -9.17
C LYS A 246 -1.87 8.55 -7.77
N LEU A 247 -1.74 9.40 -6.75
CA LEU A 247 -1.89 8.97 -5.35
C LEU A 247 -3.20 8.20 -5.12
N PHE A 248 -4.28 8.63 -5.76
CA PHE A 248 -5.60 8.05 -5.64
C PHE A 248 -5.82 6.76 -6.45
N ASP A 249 -4.84 6.30 -7.21
CA ASP A 249 -4.92 5.05 -7.97
C ASP A 249 -4.57 3.82 -7.10
N ALA A 250 -4.26 4.00 -5.81
CA ALA A 250 -3.78 2.93 -4.93
C ALA A 250 -4.75 1.72 -4.80
N PHE A 251 -6.05 1.90 -5.05
CA PHE A 251 -7.04 0.82 -5.07
C PHE A 251 -7.83 0.73 -6.38
N ASN A 252 -7.29 1.28 -7.48
CA ASN A 252 -7.84 1.12 -8.83
C ASN A 252 -7.31 -0.15 -9.52
#